data_AF-A0A7C5NM37-F1
#
_entry.id   AF-A0A7C5NM37-F1
#
_cell.length_a   1.000
_cell.length_b   1.000
_cell.length_c   1.000
_cell.angle_alpha   90.00
_cell.angle_beta   90.00
_cell.angle_gamma   90.00
#
_symmetry.space_group_name_H-M   'P 1'
#
loop_
_entity.id
_entity.type
_entity.pdbx_description
1 polymer ?
#
loop_
_entity_poly.entity_id
_entity_poly.type
_entity_poly.pdbx_seq_one_letter_code
_entity_poly.pdbx_strand_id
1 'polypeptide(L)'
;DSAGGSAKQGRNRKYQAILPLKGKILNVEKARFDKMLGSAEVGTIVTALGCGIGKEEFNPDKLRYHSIIIMTDADVDGSHIRTLLLTFFFRQMRELVERGHIFIAQPPLYKIAKGKQHQYLKDDEALNQYLTQSALENASIFVNPEAPPISGSGLEELVKQYRGVAATIDRLSRLYAPEVLWEMVYGDSLALEQMQDEQAVSIFTDKISERLLSAAPKGNKYSVVVRKDNERQLFFPVVKLLAHGVESETEYHHEFFSSGEYRSLIALGETINALIEEDGYFQRGEKVLHTRSFAEGLDWLMGEARRGYSVQRYKGLGEMNPEQLWETTMDPEVRRMLKVTIEDAIAADQIFTTLMGDQVEPRREFIEDNALSVANLDV
;
A
#
# COMPACT_ATOMS: atom_id res chain seq x y z
N ASP A 1 20.03 1.55 20.60
CA ASP A 1 19.60 0.79 21.79
C ASP A 1 18.28 0.04 21.61
N SER A 2 17.31 0.55 20.84
CA SER A 2 15.96 -0.04 20.66
C SER A 2 15.93 -1.56 20.38
N ALA A 3 16.61 -2.07 19.34
CA ALA A 3 16.58 -3.49 18.97
C ALA A 3 17.87 -4.28 19.26
N GLY A 4 18.99 -3.60 19.52
CA GLY A 4 20.31 -4.23 19.64
C GLY A 4 20.43 -5.18 20.84
N GLY A 5 19.69 -4.90 21.93
CA GLY A 5 19.59 -5.79 23.08
C GLY A 5 18.82 -7.07 22.76
N SER A 6 17.60 -6.93 22.24
CA SER A 6 16.75 -8.06 21.86
C SER A 6 17.40 -8.96 20.82
N ALA A 7 18.03 -8.36 19.80
CA ALA A 7 18.72 -9.11 18.76
C ALA A 7 19.91 -9.89 19.33
N LYS A 8 20.72 -9.31 20.22
CA LYS A 8 21.84 -10.01 20.88
C LYS A 8 21.37 -11.19 21.74
N GLN A 9 20.20 -11.08 22.37
CA GLN A 9 19.61 -12.14 23.19
C GLN A 9 19.00 -13.25 22.32
N GLY A 10 18.30 -12.90 21.24
CA GLY A 10 17.62 -13.85 20.35
C GLY A 10 18.52 -14.52 19.30
N ARG A 11 19.78 -14.09 19.13
CA ARG A 11 20.65 -14.62 18.07
C ARG A 11 21.08 -16.07 18.28
N ASN A 12 21.31 -16.75 17.16
CA ASN A 12 22.04 -18.01 17.16
C ASN A 12 23.55 -17.75 17.22
N ARG A 13 24.18 -18.11 18.35
CA ARG A 13 25.61 -17.89 18.60
C ARG A 13 26.54 -18.65 17.65
N LYS A 14 26.05 -19.68 16.96
CA LYS A 14 26.86 -20.51 16.04
C LYS A 14 27.20 -19.77 14.74
N TYR A 15 26.30 -18.95 14.22
CA TYR A 15 26.44 -18.36 12.88
C TYR A 15 25.94 -16.91 12.74
N GLN A 16 25.42 -16.28 13.79
CA GLN A 16 24.96 -14.89 13.75
C GLN A 16 25.84 -13.96 14.58
N ALA A 17 26.47 -13.02 13.90
CA ALA A 17 27.13 -11.86 14.49
C ALA A 17 26.19 -10.65 14.42
N ILE A 18 26.16 -9.84 15.48
CA ILE A 18 25.32 -8.64 15.56
C ILE A 18 26.20 -7.46 15.90
N LEU A 19 26.20 -6.47 15.02
CA LEU A 19 26.83 -5.18 15.22
C LEU A 19 25.74 -4.13 15.52
N PRO A 20 25.54 -3.74 16.78
CA PRO A 20 24.63 -2.65 17.11
C PRO A 20 25.27 -1.31 16.72
N LEU A 21 24.57 -0.50 15.95
CA LEU A 21 24.97 0.87 15.64
C LEU A 21 24.29 1.84 16.62
N LYS A 22 25.01 2.86 17.10
CA LYS A 22 24.48 3.89 18.00
C LYS A 22 24.49 5.26 17.33
N GLY A 23 23.34 5.92 17.32
CA GLY A 23 23.18 7.27 16.75
C GLY A 23 23.02 7.28 15.23
N LYS A 24 22.93 8.48 14.65
CA LYS A 24 22.85 8.68 13.20
C LYS A 24 24.25 8.51 12.60
N ILE A 25 24.37 7.65 11.59
CA ILE A 25 25.63 7.48 10.86
C ILE A 25 26.01 8.81 10.21
N LEU A 26 27.30 9.13 10.22
CA LEU A 26 27.80 10.34 9.57
C LEU A 26 27.42 10.31 8.08
N ASN A 27 26.83 11.42 7.61
CA ASN A 27 26.54 11.59 6.20
C ASN A 27 27.84 11.60 5.39
N VAL A 28 28.01 10.58 4.54
CA VAL A 28 29.21 10.35 3.73
C VAL A 28 29.25 11.27 2.49
N GLU A 29 28.13 11.88 2.10
CA GLU A 29 28.07 12.87 1.00
C GLU A 29 28.80 14.15 1.35
N LYS A 30 28.50 14.71 2.54
CA LYS A 30 29.05 15.99 2.98
C LYS A 30 30.39 15.87 3.69
N ALA A 31 30.72 14.70 4.21
CA ALA A 31 31.93 14.49 4.98
C ALA A 31 33.11 14.15 4.07
N ARG A 32 34.24 14.85 4.26
CA ARG A 32 35.52 14.43 3.66
C ARG A 32 35.88 13.02 4.13
N PHE A 33 36.57 12.26 3.27
CA PHE A 33 37.01 10.89 3.52
C PHE A 33 37.68 10.69 4.89
N ASP A 34 38.56 11.61 5.30
CA ASP A 34 39.23 11.57 6.61
C ASP A 34 38.26 11.68 7.80
N LYS A 35 37.19 12.47 7.63
CA LYS A 35 36.15 12.68 8.65
C LYS A 35 35.20 11.47 8.75
N MET A 36 35.01 10.75 7.64
CA MET A 36 34.31 9.47 7.60
C MET A 36 35.11 8.40 8.34
N LEU A 37 36.41 8.29 8.09
CA LEU A 37 37.29 7.34 8.81
C LEU A 37 37.40 7.66 10.31
N GLY A 38 37.29 8.94 10.69
CA GLY A 38 37.22 9.37 12.08
C GLY A 38 35.91 8.99 12.80
N SER A 39 34.89 8.48 12.09
CA SER A 39 33.66 8.00 12.71
C SER A 39 33.86 6.62 13.34
N ALA A 40 33.67 6.54 14.66
CA ALA A 40 33.78 5.27 15.38
C ALA A 40 32.82 4.18 14.84
N GLU A 41 31.63 4.57 14.40
CA GLU A 41 30.64 3.64 13.81
C GLU A 41 31.13 3.06 12.49
N VAL A 42 31.62 3.92 11.58
CA VAL A 42 32.17 3.47 10.27
C VAL A 42 33.40 2.60 10.47
N GLY A 43 34.33 3.01 11.35
CA GLY A 43 35.51 2.21 11.67
C GLY A 43 35.15 0.83 12.24
N THR A 44 34.09 0.75 13.05
CA THR A 44 33.60 -0.52 13.59
C THR A 44 32.99 -1.40 12.49
N ILE A 45 32.23 -0.83 11.54
CA ILE A 45 31.69 -1.56 10.38
C ILE A 45 32.82 -2.14 9.53
N VAL A 46 33.79 -1.31 9.13
CA VAL A 46 34.94 -1.74 8.31
C VAL A 46 35.73 -2.84 9.01
N THR A 47 36.01 -2.65 10.31
CA THR A 47 36.68 -3.65 11.13
C THR A 47 35.88 -4.93 11.21
N ALA A 48 34.54 -4.86 11.33
CA ALA A 48 33.65 -6.01 11.39
C ALA A 48 33.61 -6.81 10.07
N LEU A 49 33.62 -6.14 8.93
CA LEU A 49 33.62 -6.78 7.61
C LEU A 49 34.98 -7.39 7.24
N GLY A 50 36.08 -6.73 7.63
CA GLY A 50 37.44 -7.25 7.46
C GLY A 50 38.02 -7.12 6.05
N CYS A 51 37.29 -6.49 5.12
CA CYS A 51 37.68 -6.32 3.72
C CYS A 51 38.38 -4.99 3.43
N GLY A 52 38.71 -4.16 4.42
CA GLY A 52 39.26 -2.81 4.19
C GLY A 52 38.22 -1.82 3.63
N ILE A 53 38.63 -0.59 3.34
CA ILE A 53 37.77 0.49 2.80
C ILE A 53 38.52 1.33 1.77
N GLY A 54 37.80 1.83 0.76
CA GLY A 54 38.36 2.73 -0.24
C GLY A 54 39.16 2.01 -1.33
N LYS A 55 39.57 2.74 -2.37
CA LYS A 55 40.09 2.14 -3.61
C LYS A 55 41.41 1.37 -3.46
N GLU A 56 42.21 1.66 -2.45
CA GLU A 56 43.56 1.09 -2.29
C GLU A 56 43.61 -0.07 -1.29
N GLU A 57 42.81 -0.05 -0.22
CA GLU A 57 42.82 -1.07 0.83
C GLU A 57 41.69 -2.09 0.72
N PHE A 58 40.62 -1.78 -0.04
CA PHE A 58 39.46 -2.66 -0.17
C PHE A 58 39.80 -3.94 -0.95
N ASN A 59 39.56 -5.08 -0.32
CA ASN A 59 39.67 -6.40 -0.92
C ASN A 59 38.44 -7.25 -0.53
N PRO A 60 37.51 -7.49 -1.47
CA PRO A 60 36.28 -8.25 -1.22
C PRO A 60 36.52 -9.73 -0.89
N ASP A 61 37.65 -10.32 -1.28
CA ASP A 61 37.96 -11.73 -1.00
C ASP A 61 38.33 -11.97 0.48
N LYS A 62 38.65 -10.90 1.21
CA LYS A 62 38.89 -10.93 2.67
C LYS A 62 37.61 -10.77 3.50
N LEU A 63 36.44 -10.71 2.85
CA LEU A 63 35.16 -10.52 3.53
C LEU A 63 34.90 -11.66 4.52
N ARG A 64 34.72 -11.33 5.80
CA ARG A 64 34.48 -12.32 6.86
C ARG A 64 33.05 -12.85 6.86
N TYR A 65 32.09 -12.02 6.46
CA TYR A 65 30.67 -12.33 6.47
C TYR A 65 30.07 -12.15 5.07
N HIS A 66 29.78 -13.26 4.39
CA HIS A 66 29.23 -13.28 3.02
C HIS A 66 27.74 -12.92 2.94
N SER A 67 27.09 -12.74 4.09
CA SER A 67 25.69 -12.30 4.16
C SER A 67 25.57 -11.22 5.22
N ILE A 68 25.45 -9.98 4.76
CA ILE A 68 25.32 -8.79 5.57
C ILE A 68 23.85 -8.39 5.53
N ILE A 69 23.17 -8.43 6.68
CA ILE A 69 21.74 -8.17 6.78
C ILE A 69 21.53 -6.84 7.51
N ILE A 70 20.92 -5.88 6.83
CA ILE A 70 20.53 -4.58 7.39
C ILE A 70 19.14 -4.74 8.00
N MET A 71 19.06 -4.64 9.33
CA MET A 71 17.81 -4.62 10.10
C MET A 71 17.58 -3.20 10.63
N THR A 72 16.51 -2.56 10.16
CA THR A 72 16.09 -1.22 10.60
C THR A 72 14.60 -1.20 10.88
N ASP A 73 14.15 -0.23 11.67
CA ASP A 73 12.73 0.00 11.91
C ASP A 73 12.01 0.41 10.61
N ALA A 74 10.69 0.23 10.58
CA ALA A 74 9.83 0.53 9.44
C ALA A 74 9.42 2.02 9.37
N ASP A 75 9.97 2.84 10.26
CA ASP A 75 9.71 4.28 10.35
C ASP A 75 10.64 5.11 9.44
N VAL A 76 10.42 6.42 9.44
CA VAL A 76 11.19 7.37 8.62
C VAL A 76 12.66 7.37 9.02
N ASP A 77 12.98 7.31 10.32
CA ASP A 77 14.37 7.29 10.80
C ASP A 77 15.10 5.99 10.43
N GLY A 78 14.42 4.84 10.48
CA GLY A 78 14.92 3.56 10.00
C GLY A 78 15.19 3.58 8.50
N SER A 79 14.30 4.20 7.72
CA SER A 79 14.51 4.42 6.29
C SER A 79 15.74 5.29 6.01
N HIS A 80 15.97 6.35 6.79
CA HIS A 80 17.15 7.21 6.67
C HIS A 80 18.46 6.46 6.96
N ILE A 81 18.51 5.69 8.05
CA ILE A 81 19.71 4.89 8.39
C ILE A 81 19.98 3.83 7.32
N ARG A 82 18.93 3.20 6.80
CA ARG A 82 19.04 2.23 5.70
C ARG A 82 19.65 2.88 4.45
N THR A 83 19.13 4.03 4.03
CA THR A 83 19.66 4.76 2.86
C THR A 83 21.12 5.19 3.07
N LEU A 84 21.48 5.64 4.27
CA LEU A 84 22.87 5.97 4.64
C LEU A 84 23.81 4.76 4.48
N LEU A 85 23.41 3.60 4.98
CA LEU A 85 24.18 2.36 4.86
C LEU A 85 24.31 1.90 3.41
N LEU A 86 23.20 1.93 2.65
CA LEU A 86 23.21 1.55 1.23
C LEU A 86 24.13 2.47 0.41
N THR A 87 24.07 3.78 0.65
CA THR A 87 24.96 4.76 0.03
C THR A 87 26.42 4.51 0.39
N PHE A 88 26.70 4.21 1.67
CA PHE A 88 28.04 3.84 2.12
C PHE A 88 28.57 2.59 1.40
N PHE A 89 27.78 1.52 1.32
CA PHE A 89 28.16 0.31 0.60
C PHE A 89 28.34 0.57 -0.90
N PHE A 90 27.45 1.34 -1.52
CA PHE A 90 27.52 1.68 -2.93
C PHE A 90 28.80 2.46 -3.28
N ARG A 91 29.15 3.48 -2.49
CA ARG A 91 30.30 4.34 -2.77
C ARG A 91 31.64 3.73 -2.36
N GLN A 92 31.69 3.03 -1.23
CA GLN A 92 32.96 2.58 -0.63
C GLN A 92 33.24 1.08 -0.86
N MET A 93 32.21 0.27 -1.09
CA MET A 93 32.30 -1.20 -1.15
C MET A 93 31.39 -1.77 -2.24
N ARG A 94 31.38 -1.13 -3.41
CA ARG A 94 30.45 -1.43 -4.52
C ARG A 94 30.41 -2.92 -4.89
N GLU A 95 31.56 -3.58 -4.93
CA GLU A 95 31.65 -5.00 -5.25
C GLU A 95 30.87 -5.90 -4.29
N LEU A 96 30.65 -5.48 -3.03
CA LEU A 96 29.82 -6.27 -2.10
C LEU A 96 28.35 -6.28 -2.51
N VAL A 97 27.87 -5.17 -3.09
CA VAL A 97 26.52 -5.07 -3.65
C VAL A 97 26.43 -5.91 -4.92
N GLU A 98 27.41 -5.78 -5.83
CA GLU A 98 27.44 -6.50 -7.11
C GLU A 98 27.57 -8.03 -6.92
N ARG A 99 28.39 -8.48 -5.95
CA ARG A 99 28.49 -9.89 -5.56
C ARG A 99 27.27 -10.38 -4.76
N GLY A 100 26.37 -9.47 -4.38
CA GLY A 100 25.11 -9.81 -3.74
C GLY A 100 25.22 -10.26 -2.29
N HIS A 101 26.15 -9.66 -1.54
CA HIS A 101 26.35 -9.93 -0.12
C HIS A 101 25.44 -9.11 0.80
N ILE A 102 24.78 -8.07 0.29
CA ILE A 102 23.94 -7.15 1.07
C ILE A 102 22.47 -7.54 0.97
N PHE A 103 21.83 -7.66 2.13
CA PHE A 103 20.41 -8.00 2.29
C PHE A 103 19.73 -7.01 3.24
N ILE A 104 18.44 -6.79 3.03
CA ILE A 104 17.56 -6.02 3.93
C ILE A 104 16.57 -6.99 4.57
N ALA A 105 16.46 -6.98 5.90
CA ALA A 105 15.46 -7.78 6.59
C ALA A 105 14.06 -7.18 6.43
N GLN A 106 13.05 -8.03 6.32
CA GLN A 106 11.65 -7.64 6.23
C GLN A 106 10.88 -8.15 7.46
N PRO A 107 10.94 -7.44 8.60
CA PRO A 107 10.15 -7.79 9.77
C PRO A 107 8.65 -7.67 9.49
N PRO A 108 7.79 -8.41 10.20
CA PRO A 108 6.35 -8.31 10.05
C PRO A 108 5.82 -6.97 10.59
N LEU A 109 4.88 -6.37 9.86
CA LEU A 109 4.19 -5.15 10.29
C LEU A 109 3.08 -5.43 11.32
N TYR A 110 2.47 -6.62 11.27
CA TYR A 110 1.34 -6.97 12.13
C TYR A 110 1.51 -8.32 12.80
N LYS A 111 1.00 -8.42 14.03
CA LYS A 111 0.66 -9.67 14.72
C LYS A 111 -0.85 -9.72 14.90
N ILE A 112 -1.48 -10.73 14.32
CA ILE A 112 -2.91 -10.99 14.50
C ILE A 112 -3.10 -12.20 15.42
N ALA A 113 -4.01 -12.12 16.37
CA ALA A 113 -4.27 -13.19 17.33
C ALA A 113 -5.77 -13.46 17.50
N LYS A 114 -6.14 -14.74 17.59
CA LYS A 114 -7.50 -15.24 17.88
C LYS A 114 -7.40 -16.30 18.97
N GLY A 115 -7.73 -15.92 20.20
CA GLY A 115 -7.53 -16.79 21.37
C GLY A 115 -6.06 -17.14 21.56
N LYS A 116 -5.71 -18.44 21.43
CA LYS A 116 -4.34 -18.94 21.58
C LYS A 116 -3.53 -18.94 20.27
N GLN A 117 -4.21 -18.86 19.12
CA GLN A 117 -3.55 -18.85 17.82
C GLN A 117 -3.12 -17.43 17.47
N HIS A 118 -1.92 -17.29 16.89
CA HIS A 118 -1.42 -16.02 16.40
C HIS A 118 -0.65 -16.22 15.10
N GLN A 119 -0.59 -15.17 14.29
CA GLN A 119 0.13 -15.16 13.02
C GLN A 119 0.78 -13.79 12.80
N TYR A 120 1.93 -13.81 12.13
CA TYR A 120 2.66 -12.62 11.73
C TYR A 120 2.40 -12.30 10.26
N LEU A 121 2.10 -11.03 9.97
CA LEU A 121 1.75 -10.55 8.64
C LEU A 121 2.70 -9.40 8.25
N LYS A 122 3.16 -9.43 7.00
CA LYS A 122 4.23 -8.55 6.52
C LYS A 122 3.80 -7.10 6.28
N ASP A 123 2.60 -6.90 5.76
CA ASP A 123 2.11 -5.61 5.25
C ASP A 123 0.58 -5.53 5.37
N ASP A 124 0.05 -4.35 5.02
CA ASP A 124 -1.39 -4.06 5.02
C ASP A 124 -2.17 -4.96 4.04
N GLU A 125 -1.57 -5.29 2.89
CA GLU A 125 -2.19 -6.19 1.91
C GLU A 125 -2.41 -7.58 2.50
N ALA A 126 -1.40 -8.16 3.14
CA ALA A 126 -1.51 -9.46 3.81
C ALA A 126 -2.54 -9.43 4.95
N LEU A 127 -2.61 -8.34 5.71
CA LEU A 127 -3.64 -8.16 6.74
C LEU A 127 -5.04 -8.09 6.15
N ASN A 128 -5.23 -7.30 5.10
CA ASN A 128 -6.51 -7.18 4.43
C ASN A 128 -6.93 -8.52 3.85
N GLN A 129 -6.03 -9.25 3.17
CA GLN A 129 -6.33 -10.57 2.62
C GLN A 129 -6.73 -11.56 3.72
N TYR A 130 -5.97 -11.61 4.82
CA TYR A 130 -6.27 -12.49 5.95
C TYR A 130 -7.63 -12.19 6.59
N LEU A 131 -7.92 -10.91 6.85
CA LEU A 131 -9.20 -10.49 7.42
C LEU A 131 -10.36 -10.79 6.48
N THR A 132 -10.13 -10.71 5.16
CA THR A 132 -11.14 -11.03 4.15
C THR A 132 -11.45 -12.50 4.16
N GLN A 133 -10.43 -13.36 4.08
CA GLN A 133 -10.62 -14.80 4.12
C GLN A 133 -11.40 -15.19 5.38
N SER A 134 -11.03 -14.64 6.54
CA SER A 134 -11.78 -14.91 7.77
C SER A 134 -13.18 -14.31 7.79
N ALA A 135 -13.43 -13.19 7.10
CA ALA A 135 -14.76 -12.61 6.95
C ALA A 135 -15.69 -13.49 6.10
N LEU A 136 -15.14 -14.18 5.10
CA LEU A 136 -15.88 -15.06 4.20
C LEU A 136 -16.06 -16.48 4.76
N GLU A 137 -15.24 -16.88 5.75
CA GLU A 137 -15.45 -18.12 6.50
C GLU A 137 -16.83 -18.15 7.17
N ASN A 138 -17.63 -19.16 6.82
CA ASN A 138 -19.02 -19.34 7.24
C ASN A 138 -19.94 -18.16 6.90
N ALA A 139 -19.58 -17.37 5.88
CA ALA A 139 -20.43 -16.33 5.33
C ALA A 139 -21.20 -16.83 4.11
N SER A 140 -22.39 -16.28 3.90
CA SER A 140 -23.25 -16.58 2.76
C SER A 140 -24.11 -15.38 2.41
N ILE A 141 -24.39 -15.21 1.12
CA ILE A 141 -25.35 -14.24 0.61
C ILE A 141 -26.58 -15.01 0.14
N PHE A 142 -27.74 -14.62 0.62
CA PHE A 142 -29.03 -15.13 0.15
C PHE A 142 -29.67 -14.05 -0.72
N VAL A 143 -29.86 -14.35 -2.01
CA VAL A 143 -30.53 -13.47 -2.97
C VAL A 143 -31.95 -13.16 -2.50
N ASN A 144 -32.65 -14.21 -2.07
CA ASN A 144 -33.94 -14.19 -1.36
C ASN A 144 -34.00 -15.43 -0.44
N PRO A 145 -35.03 -15.56 0.43
CA PRO A 145 -35.11 -16.65 1.39
C PRO A 145 -35.26 -18.06 0.77
N GLU A 146 -35.66 -18.18 -0.50
CA GLU A 146 -35.89 -19.46 -1.18
C GLU A 146 -34.71 -19.90 -2.05
N ALA A 147 -33.87 -18.95 -2.48
CA ALA A 147 -32.73 -19.19 -3.35
C ALA A 147 -31.57 -19.89 -2.59
N PRO A 148 -30.79 -20.74 -3.28
CA PRO A 148 -29.60 -21.34 -2.68
C PRO A 148 -28.57 -20.26 -2.33
N PRO A 149 -27.88 -20.38 -1.18
CA PRO A 149 -26.92 -19.38 -0.74
C PRO A 149 -25.66 -19.36 -1.60
N ILE A 150 -25.16 -18.15 -1.87
CA ILE A 150 -23.85 -17.93 -2.48
C ILE A 150 -22.81 -17.93 -1.36
N SER A 151 -21.92 -18.92 -1.37
CA SER A 151 -20.90 -19.13 -0.35
C SER A 151 -19.60 -19.67 -0.96
N GLY A 152 -18.55 -19.80 -0.15
CA GLY A 152 -17.25 -20.33 -0.58
C GLY A 152 -16.67 -19.56 -1.76
N SER A 153 -16.22 -20.29 -2.80
CA SER A 153 -15.55 -19.70 -3.97
C SER A 153 -16.40 -18.69 -4.74
N GLY A 154 -17.72 -18.86 -4.76
CA GLY A 154 -18.63 -17.91 -5.42
C GLY A 154 -18.62 -16.55 -4.71
N LEU A 155 -18.65 -16.57 -3.38
CA LEU A 155 -18.57 -15.35 -2.57
C LEU A 155 -17.17 -14.72 -2.63
N GLU A 156 -16.11 -15.54 -2.62
CA GLU A 156 -14.74 -15.07 -2.77
C GLU A 156 -14.51 -14.31 -4.07
N GLU A 157 -15.03 -14.82 -5.20
CA GLU A 157 -14.88 -14.16 -6.50
C GLU A 157 -15.67 -12.84 -6.55
N LEU A 158 -16.88 -12.78 -5.99
CA LEU A 158 -17.66 -11.54 -5.90
C LEU A 158 -16.94 -10.46 -5.09
N VAL A 159 -16.39 -10.84 -3.93
CA VAL A 159 -15.65 -9.89 -3.07
C VAL A 159 -14.36 -9.43 -3.74
N LYS A 160 -13.69 -10.33 -4.47
CA LYS A 160 -12.50 -9.99 -5.25
C LYS A 160 -12.82 -9.01 -6.38
N GLN A 161 -13.90 -9.23 -7.13
CA GLN A 161 -14.36 -8.30 -8.17
C GLN A 161 -14.70 -6.92 -7.58
N TYR A 162 -15.48 -6.89 -6.50
CA TYR A 162 -15.83 -5.65 -5.80
C TYR A 162 -14.59 -4.85 -5.37
N ARG A 163 -13.60 -5.53 -4.76
CA ARG A 163 -12.36 -4.88 -4.33
C ARG A 163 -11.46 -4.44 -5.48
N GLY A 164 -11.44 -5.19 -6.58
CA GLY A 164 -10.73 -4.80 -7.80
C GLY A 164 -11.25 -3.48 -8.36
N VAL A 165 -12.58 -3.32 -8.38
CA VAL A 165 -13.22 -2.05 -8.75
C VAL A 165 -12.98 -0.96 -7.71
N ALA A 166 -13.10 -1.25 -6.42
CA ALA A 166 -12.80 -0.27 -5.37
C ALA A 166 -11.37 0.28 -5.47
N ALA A 167 -10.38 -0.58 -5.73
CA ALA A 167 -8.99 -0.16 -5.97
C ALA A 167 -8.83 0.65 -7.26
N THR A 168 -9.63 0.34 -8.30
CA THR A 168 -9.67 1.11 -9.54
C THR A 168 -10.22 2.51 -9.30
N ILE A 169 -11.32 2.63 -8.54
CA ILE A 169 -11.92 3.91 -8.14
C ILE A 169 -10.92 4.72 -7.29
N ASP A 170 -10.23 4.09 -6.33
CA ASP A 170 -9.21 4.76 -5.51
C ASP A 170 -8.08 5.34 -6.37
N ARG A 171 -7.59 4.60 -7.38
CA ARG A 171 -6.60 5.10 -8.34
C ARG A 171 -7.14 6.27 -9.18
N LEU A 172 -8.40 6.20 -9.60
CA LEU A 172 -9.06 7.23 -10.41
C LEU A 172 -9.46 8.47 -9.59
N SER A 173 -9.48 8.37 -8.25
CA SER A 173 -9.88 9.46 -7.32
C SER A 173 -9.08 10.75 -7.50
N ARG A 174 -7.87 10.66 -8.07
CA ARG A 174 -7.01 11.81 -8.39
C ARG A 174 -7.61 12.74 -9.44
N LEU A 175 -8.48 12.21 -10.32
CA LEU A 175 -9.08 12.92 -11.44
C LEU A 175 -10.59 12.99 -11.31
N TYR A 176 -11.22 11.96 -10.76
CA TYR A 176 -12.67 11.81 -10.71
C TYR A 176 -13.13 11.67 -9.27
N ALA A 177 -14.24 12.32 -8.90
CA ALA A 177 -14.83 12.16 -7.58
C ALA A 177 -15.28 10.69 -7.36
N PRO A 178 -14.82 10.00 -6.30
CA PRO A 178 -15.14 8.59 -6.06
C PRO A 178 -16.64 8.31 -5.99
N GLU A 179 -17.43 9.23 -5.45
CA GLU A 179 -18.88 9.07 -5.29
C GLU A 179 -19.57 8.99 -6.66
N VAL A 180 -19.11 9.78 -7.63
CA VAL A 180 -19.62 9.73 -9.01
C VAL A 180 -19.31 8.37 -9.63
N LEU A 181 -18.08 7.87 -9.45
CA LEU A 181 -17.68 6.57 -9.99
C LEU A 181 -18.49 5.42 -9.38
N TRP A 182 -18.79 5.47 -8.08
CA TRP A 182 -19.67 4.50 -7.44
C TRP A 182 -21.11 4.60 -7.94
N GLU A 183 -21.64 5.80 -8.20
CA GLU A 183 -22.96 5.95 -8.82
C GLU A 183 -22.99 5.39 -10.25
N MET A 184 -21.87 5.40 -10.98
CA MET A 184 -21.78 4.72 -12.29
C MET A 184 -21.79 3.18 -12.16
N VAL A 185 -21.35 2.61 -11.03
CA VAL A 185 -21.45 1.16 -10.76
C VAL A 185 -22.90 0.78 -10.43
N TYR A 186 -23.55 1.56 -9.57
CA TYR A 186 -24.90 1.23 -9.11
C TYR A 186 -26.01 1.72 -10.06
N GLY A 187 -25.67 2.59 -11.01
CA GLY A 187 -26.56 3.20 -11.99
C GLY A 187 -26.58 2.48 -13.34
N ASP A 188 -27.21 3.14 -14.31
CA ASP A 188 -27.24 2.67 -15.69
C ASP A 188 -25.91 2.97 -16.39
N SER A 189 -25.52 2.14 -17.35
CA SER A 189 -24.35 2.39 -18.20
C SER A 189 -24.67 3.36 -19.35
N LEU A 190 -23.66 4.10 -19.81
CA LEU A 190 -23.69 4.85 -21.06
C LEU A 190 -22.80 4.16 -22.09
N ALA A 191 -23.40 3.63 -23.16
CA ALA A 191 -22.67 3.03 -24.27
C ALA A 191 -22.05 4.10 -25.18
N LEU A 192 -20.96 3.76 -25.86
CA LEU A 192 -20.23 4.70 -26.73
C LEU A 192 -21.10 5.22 -27.89
N GLU A 193 -21.98 4.37 -28.42
CA GLU A 193 -22.90 4.73 -29.49
C GLU A 193 -23.93 5.78 -29.03
N GLN A 194 -24.32 5.73 -27.75
CA GLN A 194 -25.27 6.68 -27.16
C GLN A 194 -24.67 8.09 -26.99
N MET A 195 -23.34 8.22 -26.98
CA MET A 195 -22.68 9.52 -26.91
C MET A 195 -22.90 10.37 -28.17
N GLN A 196 -23.46 9.83 -29.25
CA GLN A 196 -23.85 10.61 -30.43
C GLN A 196 -25.17 11.36 -30.25
N ASP A 197 -25.98 10.96 -29.26
CA ASP A 197 -27.31 11.52 -28.99
C ASP A 197 -27.33 12.32 -27.69
N GLU A 198 -27.53 13.64 -27.81
CA GLU A 198 -27.62 14.55 -26.67
C GLU A 198 -28.69 14.12 -25.66
N GLN A 199 -29.83 13.60 -26.13
CA GLN A 199 -30.92 13.18 -25.26
C GLN A 199 -30.53 11.96 -24.43
N ALA A 200 -29.86 10.98 -25.04
CA ALA A 200 -29.38 9.79 -24.34
C ALA A 200 -28.37 10.15 -23.25
N VAL A 201 -27.42 11.05 -23.56
CA VAL A 201 -26.45 11.54 -22.56
C VAL A 201 -27.15 12.36 -21.47
N SER A 202 -28.14 13.18 -21.81
CA SER A 202 -28.91 13.96 -20.83
C SER A 202 -29.65 13.06 -19.83
N ILE A 203 -30.31 12.01 -20.31
CA ILE A 203 -31.00 11.05 -19.42
C ILE A 203 -30.00 10.39 -18.47
N PHE A 204 -28.82 10.02 -18.95
CA PHE A 204 -27.77 9.45 -18.12
C PHE A 204 -27.27 10.46 -17.07
N THR A 205 -27.02 11.72 -17.46
CA THR A 205 -26.57 12.76 -16.53
C THR A 205 -27.61 13.08 -15.47
N ASP A 206 -28.89 13.13 -15.84
CA ASP A 206 -29.99 13.42 -14.91
C ASP A 206 -30.10 12.33 -13.84
N LYS A 207 -30.00 11.05 -14.24
CA LYS A 207 -30.02 9.92 -13.32
C LYS A 207 -28.84 9.94 -12.34
N ILE A 208 -27.62 10.22 -12.82
CA ILE A 208 -26.46 10.34 -11.93
C ILE A 208 -26.64 11.52 -10.98
N SER A 209 -27.10 12.67 -11.49
CA SER A 209 -27.35 13.86 -10.69
C SER A 209 -28.35 13.59 -9.56
N GLU A 210 -29.46 12.90 -9.85
CA GLU A 210 -30.47 12.50 -8.86
C GLU A 210 -29.89 11.60 -7.76
N ARG A 211 -29.08 10.60 -8.12
CA ARG A 211 -28.47 9.69 -7.15
C ARG A 211 -27.42 10.38 -6.28
N LEU A 212 -26.66 11.32 -6.84
CA LEU A 212 -25.69 12.10 -6.09
C LEU A 212 -26.34 13.01 -5.02
N LEU A 213 -27.64 13.33 -5.13
CA LEU A 213 -28.33 14.11 -4.08
C LEU A 213 -28.34 13.39 -2.72
N SER A 214 -28.35 12.06 -2.71
CA SER A 214 -28.35 11.25 -1.49
C SER A 214 -26.96 10.73 -1.12
N ALA A 215 -26.10 10.46 -2.11
CA ALA A 215 -24.76 9.90 -1.91
C ALA A 215 -23.68 10.94 -1.56
N ALA A 216 -23.90 12.22 -1.89
CA ALA A 216 -22.87 13.26 -1.73
C ALA A 216 -22.46 13.48 -0.26
N PRO A 217 -21.15 13.70 0.01
CA PRO A 217 -20.68 14.10 1.33
C PRO A 217 -21.32 15.41 1.79
N LYS A 218 -21.53 15.55 3.10
CA LYS A 218 -22.11 16.78 3.69
C LYS A 218 -21.25 18.00 3.31
N GLY A 219 -21.88 18.98 2.67
CA GLY A 219 -21.24 20.23 2.24
C GLY A 219 -20.81 20.26 0.78
N ASN A 220 -20.82 19.11 0.10
CA ASN A 220 -20.61 19.03 -1.34
C ASN A 220 -21.96 19.11 -2.06
N LYS A 221 -21.99 19.80 -3.20
CA LYS A 221 -23.13 19.78 -4.12
C LYS A 221 -22.63 19.39 -5.49
N TYR A 222 -23.23 18.35 -6.04
CA TYR A 222 -22.94 17.90 -7.39
C TYR A 222 -24.08 18.32 -8.31
N SER A 223 -23.72 18.65 -9.55
CA SER A 223 -24.65 18.69 -10.67
C SER A 223 -23.96 18.11 -11.89
N VAL A 224 -24.69 17.41 -12.74
CA VAL A 224 -24.13 16.82 -13.95
C VAL A 224 -24.81 17.46 -15.14
N VAL A 225 -24.02 17.94 -16.10
CA VAL A 225 -24.50 18.60 -17.31
C VAL A 225 -23.90 17.93 -18.54
N VAL A 226 -24.57 18.07 -19.68
CA VAL A 226 -24.05 17.59 -20.96
C VAL A 226 -23.26 18.69 -21.64
N ARG A 227 -22.12 18.33 -22.23
CA ARG A 227 -21.34 19.21 -23.11
C ARG A 227 -21.09 18.49 -24.44
N LYS A 228 -20.94 19.28 -25.51
CA LYS A 228 -20.63 18.76 -26.85
C LYS A 228 -19.15 18.94 -27.16
N ASP A 229 -18.51 17.87 -27.59
CA ASP A 229 -17.20 17.88 -28.23
C ASP A 229 -17.39 18.26 -29.72
N ASN A 230 -16.88 19.42 -30.09
CA ASN A 230 -17.01 19.92 -31.47
C ASN A 230 -16.07 19.22 -32.46
N GLU A 231 -14.99 18.58 -31.99
CA GLU A 231 -14.05 17.86 -32.84
C GLU A 231 -14.61 16.48 -33.21
N ARG A 232 -15.12 15.74 -32.22
CA ARG A 232 -15.67 14.40 -32.42
C ARG A 232 -17.17 14.36 -32.72
N GLN A 233 -17.86 15.49 -32.57
CA GLN A 233 -19.32 15.57 -32.66
C GLN A 233 -20.03 14.62 -31.69
N LEU A 234 -19.45 14.42 -30.51
CA LEU A 234 -20.00 13.59 -29.43
C LEU A 234 -20.45 14.46 -28.26
N PHE A 235 -21.37 13.94 -27.46
CA PHE A 235 -21.83 14.52 -26.21
C PHE A 235 -21.22 13.76 -25.04
N PHE A 236 -20.85 14.48 -23.99
CA PHE A 236 -20.21 13.89 -22.82
C PHE A 236 -20.70 14.52 -21.51
N PRO A 237 -20.75 13.74 -20.41
CA PRO A 237 -21.04 14.26 -19.08
C PRO A 237 -19.93 15.16 -18.54
N VAL A 238 -20.33 16.26 -17.92
CA VAL A 238 -19.48 17.14 -17.12
C VAL A 238 -20.07 17.20 -15.72
N VAL A 239 -19.31 16.74 -14.74
CA VAL A 239 -19.68 16.82 -13.33
C VAL A 239 -19.16 18.13 -12.78
N LYS A 240 -20.06 18.95 -12.24
CA LYS A 240 -19.72 20.14 -11.47
C LYS A 240 -19.82 19.84 -9.98
N LEU A 241 -18.75 20.10 -9.25
CA LEU A 241 -18.67 19.98 -7.81
C LEU A 241 -18.53 21.37 -7.19
N LEU A 242 -19.46 21.74 -6.33
CA LEU A 242 -19.32 22.88 -5.43
C LEU A 242 -18.95 22.36 -4.04
N ALA A 243 -17.69 22.58 -3.65
CA ALA A 243 -17.15 22.21 -2.33
C ALA A 243 -16.51 23.44 -1.67
N HIS A 244 -16.90 23.73 -0.43
CA HIS A 244 -16.38 24.87 0.34
C HIS A 244 -16.41 26.23 -0.39
N GLY A 245 -17.38 26.43 -1.29
CA GLY A 245 -17.53 27.67 -2.08
C GLY A 245 -16.66 27.74 -3.34
N VAL A 246 -15.89 26.71 -3.64
CA VAL A 246 -15.12 26.56 -4.89
C VAL A 246 -15.86 25.61 -5.81
N GLU A 247 -16.06 26.04 -7.06
CA GLU A 247 -16.63 25.20 -8.12
C GLU A 247 -15.51 24.59 -8.95
N SER A 248 -15.56 23.28 -9.15
CA SER A 248 -14.70 22.54 -10.08
C SER A 248 -15.55 21.76 -11.06
N GLU A 249 -15.03 21.60 -12.28
CA GLU A 249 -15.65 20.78 -13.32
C GLU A 249 -14.74 19.61 -13.67
N THR A 250 -15.33 18.44 -13.88
CA THR A 250 -14.64 17.23 -14.33
C THR A 250 -15.35 16.67 -15.54
N GLU A 251 -14.61 16.55 -16.64
CA GLU A 251 -15.13 16.09 -17.94
C GLU A 251 -14.90 14.58 -18.12
N TYR A 252 -15.94 13.86 -18.53
CA TYR A 252 -15.88 12.42 -18.79
C TYR A 252 -15.92 12.18 -20.30
N HIS A 253 -14.78 12.28 -20.97
CA HIS A 253 -14.71 12.14 -22.43
C HIS A 253 -14.88 10.69 -22.89
N HIS A 254 -14.95 10.50 -24.21
CA HIS A 254 -15.01 9.20 -24.88
C HIS A 254 -13.90 8.22 -24.40
N GLU A 255 -12.70 8.70 -24.11
CA GLU A 255 -11.59 7.91 -23.56
C GLU A 255 -11.96 7.21 -22.26
N PHE A 256 -12.70 7.89 -21.38
CA PHE A 256 -13.16 7.31 -20.13
C PHE A 256 -14.15 6.17 -20.39
N PHE A 257 -15.17 6.39 -21.23
CA PHE A 257 -16.19 5.38 -21.54
C PHE A 257 -15.66 4.20 -22.36
N SER A 258 -14.58 4.39 -23.12
CA SER A 258 -13.92 3.31 -23.88
C SER A 258 -12.86 2.54 -23.07
N SER A 259 -12.53 3.03 -21.87
CA SER A 259 -11.49 2.48 -20.99
C SER A 259 -11.83 1.08 -20.44
N GLY A 260 -10.79 0.35 -20.02
CA GLY A 260 -10.97 -0.92 -19.32
C GLY A 260 -11.56 -0.72 -17.92
N GLU A 261 -11.23 0.41 -17.30
CA GLU A 261 -11.73 0.83 -15.99
C GLU A 261 -13.25 0.99 -16.01
N TYR A 262 -13.81 1.72 -16.98
CA TYR A 262 -15.25 1.89 -17.09
C TYR A 262 -15.97 0.56 -17.34
N ARG A 263 -15.44 -0.29 -18.22
CA ARG A 263 -15.99 -1.64 -18.43
C ARG A 263 -16.00 -2.47 -17.14
N SER A 264 -14.98 -2.34 -16.29
CA SER A 264 -14.94 -3.05 -15.01
C SER A 264 -15.97 -2.52 -14.00
N LEU A 265 -16.26 -1.22 -14.00
CA LEU A 265 -17.31 -0.60 -13.19
C LEU A 265 -18.69 -1.18 -13.55
N ILE A 266 -19.00 -1.22 -14.86
CA ILE A 266 -20.28 -1.72 -15.37
C ILE A 266 -20.44 -3.23 -15.10
N ALA A 267 -19.42 -4.04 -15.38
CA ALA A 267 -19.47 -5.49 -15.16
C ALA A 267 -19.73 -5.84 -13.68
N LEU A 268 -19.14 -5.08 -12.74
CA LEU A 268 -19.46 -5.24 -11.32
C LEU A 268 -20.91 -4.83 -11.04
N GLY A 269 -21.34 -3.68 -11.55
CA GLY A 269 -22.70 -3.16 -11.39
C GLY A 269 -23.77 -4.18 -11.83
N GLU A 270 -23.63 -4.75 -13.02
CA GLU A 270 -24.50 -5.81 -13.54
C GLU A 270 -24.56 -7.03 -12.62
N THR A 271 -23.43 -7.36 -11.98
CA THR A 271 -23.32 -8.50 -11.07
C THR A 271 -23.98 -8.21 -9.72
N ILE A 272 -23.74 -7.04 -9.11
CA ILE A 272 -24.17 -6.75 -7.74
C ILE A 272 -25.55 -6.11 -7.63
N ASN A 273 -25.98 -5.32 -8.62
CA ASN A 273 -27.27 -4.60 -8.57
C ASN A 273 -28.46 -5.56 -8.65
N ALA A 274 -28.28 -6.70 -9.33
CA ALA A 274 -29.30 -7.75 -9.45
C ALA A 274 -29.09 -8.90 -8.43
N LEU A 275 -28.08 -8.81 -7.56
CA LEU A 275 -27.68 -9.92 -6.70
C LEU A 275 -28.60 -10.10 -5.49
N ILE A 276 -29.16 -9.02 -4.95
CA ILE A 276 -29.88 -9.05 -3.67
C ILE A 276 -31.26 -8.42 -3.85
N GLU A 277 -32.29 -9.25 -3.73
CA GLU A 277 -33.69 -8.84 -3.83
C GLU A 277 -34.17 -8.18 -2.53
N GLU A 278 -35.45 -7.81 -2.47
CA GLU A 278 -36.06 -7.11 -1.34
C GLU A 278 -35.87 -7.80 0.01
N ASP A 279 -36.01 -9.12 0.02
CA ASP A 279 -35.90 -9.97 1.21
C ASP A 279 -34.54 -10.67 1.33
N GLY A 280 -33.56 -10.29 0.50
CA GLY A 280 -32.21 -10.83 0.52
C GLY A 280 -31.43 -10.43 1.78
N TYR A 281 -30.41 -11.22 2.12
CA TYR A 281 -29.62 -10.98 3.33
C TYR A 281 -28.22 -11.58 3.27
N PHE A 282 -27.33 -11.01 4.08
CA PHE A 282 -26.03 -11.57 4.41
C PHE A 282 -26.15 -12.38 5.70
N GLN A 283 -25.55 -13.57 5.72
CA GLN A 283 -25.48 -14.41 6.90
C GLN A 283 -24.04 -14.76 7.21
N ARG A 284 -23.69 -14.75 8.50
CA ARG A 284 -22.42 -15.31 8.98
C ARG A 284 -22.62 -16.06 10.28
N GLY A 285 -22.44 -17.37 10.23
CA GLY A 285 -22.84 -18.26 11.33
C GLY A 285 -24.32 -18.07 11.66
N GLU A 286 -24.62 -17.67 12.90
CA GLU A 286 -25.99 -17.45 13.39
C GLU A 286 -26.51 -16.02 13.17
N LYS A 287 -25.64 -15.08 12.78
CA LYS A 287 -26.02 -13.68 12.60
C LYS A 287 -26.46 -13.40 11.18
N VAL A 288 -27.46 -12.53 11.04
CA VAL A 288 -28.04 -12.12 9.76
C VAL A 288 -28.09 -10.60 9.68
N LEU A 289 -27.80 -10.06 8.50
CA LEU A 289 -28.00 -8.66 8.14
C LEU A 289 -28.87 -8.59 6.88
N HIS A 290 -30.05 -7.98 7.01
CA HIS A 290 -30.90 -7.65 5.86
C HIS A 290 -30.43 -6.34 5.25
N THR A 291 -29.87 -6.40 4.05
CA THR A 291 -29.49 -5.24 3.25
C THR A 291 -29.44 -5.63 1.78
N ARG A 292 -29.80 -4.69 0.90
CA ARG A 292 -29.61 -4.81 -0.56
C ARG A 292 -28.23 -4.31 -1.02
N SER A 293 -27.53 -3.58 -0.15
CA SER A 293 -26.24 -2.99 -0.48
C SER A 293 -25.14 -4.02 -0.28
N PHE A 294 -24.48 -4.40 -1.37
CA PHE A 294 -23.31 -5.27 -1.29
C PHE A 294 -22.18 -4.64 -0.47
N ALA A 295 -22.00 -3.32 -0.57
CA ALA A 295 -21.01 -2.58 0.20
C ALA A 295 -21.28 -2.68 1.71
N GLU A 296 -22.52 -2.43 2.13
CA GLU A 296 -22.93 -2.53 3.53
C GLU A 296 -22.78 -3.96 4.07
N GLY A 297 -23.19 -4.95 3.28
CA GLY A 297 -23.04 -6.36 3.62
C GLY A 297 -21.59 -6.78 3.79
N LEU A 298 -20.71 -6.35 2.88
CA LEU A 298 -19.28 -6.61 2.98
C LEU A 298 -18.65 -5.92 4.19
N ASP A 299 -18.98 -4.65 4.44
CA ASP A 299 -18.51 -3.90 5.61
C ASP A 299 -18.94 -4.57 6.91
N TRP A 300 -20.18 -5.07 6.97
CA TRP A 300 -20.68 -5.85 8.10
C TRP A 300 -19.91 -7.16 8.28
N LEU A 301 -19.69 -7.93 7.21
CA LEU A 301 -18.90 -9.18 7.27
C LEU A 301 -17.48 -8.90 7.78
N MET A 302 -16.83 -7.85 7.28
CA MET A 302 -15.50 -7.41 7.71
C MET A 302 -15.50 -6.96 9.17
N GLY A 303 -16.52 -6.22 9.60
CA GLY A 303 -16.72 -5.78 10.99
C GLY A 303 -16.87 -6.96 11.95
N GLU A 304 -17.70 -7.94 11.62
CA GLU A 304 -17.85 -9.17 12.40
C GLU A 304 -16.53 -9.95 12.45
N ALA A 305 -15.70 -9.90 11.40
CA ALA A 305 -14.44 -10.64 11.36
C ALA A 305 -13.45 -10.04 12.34
N ARG A 306 -13.31 -8.71 12.31
CA ARG A 306 -12.38 -7.96 13.16
C ARG A 306 -12.68 -8.14 14.65
N ARG A 307 -13.94 -8.28 15.06
CA ARG A 307 -14.31 -8.46 16.49
C ARG A 307 -13.66 -9.68 17.16
N GLY A 308 -13.34 -10.72 16.38
CA GLY A 308 -12.70 -11.93 16.91
C GLY A 308 -11.18 -11.87 17.01
N TYR A 309 -10.56 -10.80 16.51
CA TYR A 309 -9.10 -10.67 16.40
C TYR A 309 -8.55 -9.52 17.24
N SER A 310 -7.44 -9.77 17.89
CA SER A 310 -6.54 -8.72 18.38
C SER A 310 -5.48 -8.48 17.32
N VAL A 311 -5.36 -7.24 16.85
CA VAL A 311 -4.34 -6.83 15.88
C VAL A 311 -3.36 -5.89 16.56
N GLN A 312 -2.09 -6.29 16.62
CA GLN A 312 -0.98 -5.47 17.09
C GLN A 312 -0.14 -5.06 15.88
N ARG A 313 0.08 -3.76 15.71
CA ARG A 313 1.00 -3.21 14.70
C ARG A 313 2.36 -2.97 15.35
N TYR A 314 3.43 -3.45 14.72
CA TYR A 314 4.79 -3.17 15.13
C TYR A 314 5.28 -1.89 14.45
N LYS A 315 5.66 -0.87 15.23
CA LYS A 315 6.25 0.37 14.69
C LYS A 315 7.77 0.31 14.64
N GLY A 316 8.37 -0.51 15.50
CA GLY A 316 9.82 -0.74 15.53
C GLY A 316 10.19 -2.12 16.04
N LEU A 317 11.39 -2.56 15.69
CA LEU A 317 11.98 -3.83 16.09
C LEU A 317 12.14 -3.95 17.62
N GLY A 318 12.26 -2.83 18.33
CA GLY A 318 12.35 -2.78 19.79
C GLY A 318 11.05 -3.14 20.51
N GLU A 319 9.91 -3.17 19.82
CA GLU A 319 8.61 -3.61 20.37
C GLU A 319 8.49 -5.13 20.42
N MET A 320 9.41 -5.85 19.75
CA MET A 320 9.46 -7.31 19.74
C MET A 320 10.37 -7.83 20.85
N ASN A 321 9.87 -8.81 21.60
CA ASN A 321 10.70 -9.57 22.53
C ASN A 321 11.73 -10.42 21.75
N PRO A 322 12.85 -10.84 22.37
CA PRO A 322 13.91 -11.59 21.70
C PRO A 322 13.42 -12.84 20.93
N GLU A 323 12.47 -13.59 21.51
CA GLU A 323 11.87 -14.78 20.88
C GLU A 323 11.07 -14.40 19.64
N GLN A 324 10.25 -13.34 19.71
CA GLN A 324 9.46 -12.87 18.57
C GLN A 324 10.37 -12.36 17.44
N LEU A 325 11.43 -11.64 17.78
CA LEU A 325 12.40 -11.16 16.80
C LEU A 325 13.12 -12.33 16.12
N TRP A 326 13.43 -13.40 16.88
CA TRP A 326 13.97 -14.63 16.33
C TRP A 326 13.00 -15.27 15.33
N GLU A 327 11.80 -15.64 15.78
CA GLU A 327 10.78 -16.37 15.02
C GLU A 327 10.36 -15.65 13.73
N THR A 328 10.42 -14.32 13.74
CA THR A 328 9.92 -13.50 12.62
C THR A 328 11.01 -13.06 11.65
N THR A 329 12.18 -12.68 12.16
CA THR A 329 13.15 -11.87 11.40
C THR A 329 14.53 -12.51 11.32
N MET A 330 14.90 -13.36 12.27
CA MET A 330 16.27 -13.91 12.35
C MET A 330 16.36 -15.40 12.04
N ASP A 331 15.28 -16.16 12.16
CA ASP A 331 15.21 -17.59 11.86
C ASP A 331 15.44 -17.83 10.35
N PRO A 332 16.48 -18.59 9.94
CA PRO A 332 16.74 -18.90 8.54
C PRO A 332 15.59 -19.59 7.79
N GLU A 333 14.70 -20.32 8.49
CA GLU A 333 13.61 -21.06 7.86
C GLU A 333 12.39 -20.17 7.55
N VAL A 334 12.20 -19.09 8.30
CA VAL A 334 10.98 -18.26 8.25
C VAL A 334 11.24 -16.84 7.76
N ARG A 335 12.45 -16.32 7.99
CA ARG A 335 12.78 -14.92 7.70
C ARG A 335 12.59 -14.57 6.22
N ARG A 336 12.16 -13.33 5.99
CA ARG A 336 12.11 -12.73 4.65
C ARG A 336 13.20 -11.69 4.53
N MET A 337 13.92 -11.76 3.42
CA MET A 337 15.02 -10.85 3.12
C MET A 337 14.93 -10.39 1.68
N LEU A 338 15.21 -9.11 1.45
CA LEU A 338 15.37 -8.54 0.13
C LEU A 338 16.87 -8.48 -0.17
N LYS A 339 17.29 -9.08 -1.28
CA LYS A 339 18.67 -8.96 -1.76
C LYS A 339 18.82 -7.63 -2.49
N VAL A 340 19.78 -6.81 -2.06
CA VAL A 340 20.00 -5.49 -2.64
C VAL A 340 20.66 -5.63 -4.00
N THR A 341 20.07 -5.00 -5.02
CA THR A 341 20.63 -4.92 -6.37
C THR A 341 21.50 -3.67 -6.55
N ILE A 342 22.26 -3.61 -7.64
CA ILE A 342 23.04 -2.41 -7.94
C ILE A 342 22.11 -1.24 -8.27
N GLU A 343 20.98 -1.51 -8.90
CA GLU A 343 19.93 -0.54 -9.20
C GLU A 343 19.34 0.06 -7.91
N ASP A 344 19.03 -0.77 -6.91
CA ASP A 344 18.55 -0.31 -5.60
C ASP A 344 19.58 0.60 -4.92
N ALA A 345 20.86 0.25 -5.02
CA ALA A 345 21.96 1.01 -4.42
C ALA A 345 22.17 2.37 -5.13
N ILE A 346 22.03 2.41 -6.46
CA ILE A 346 22.06 3.66 -7.25
C ILE A 346 20.86 4.54 -6.88
N ALA A 347 19.65 3.96 -6.80
CA ALA A 347 18.46 4.71 -6.43
C ALA A 347 18.59 5.31 -5.02
N ALA A 348 19.11 4.54 -4.07
CA ALA A 348 19.40 5.03 -2.72
C ALA A 348 20.40 6.20 -2.73
N ASP A 349 21.47 6.12 -3.54
CA ASP A 349 22.47 7.19 -3.69
C ASP A 349 21.87 8.46 -4.31
N GLN A 350 21.01 8.32 -5.32
CA GLN A 350 20.33 9.44 -5.96
C GLN A 350 19.36 10.13 -5.00
N ILE A 351 18.50 9.38 -4.32
CA ILE A 351 17.59 9.92 -3.28
C ILE A 351 18.41 10.65 -2.22
N PHE A 352 19.52 10.07 -1.79
CA PHE A 352 20.38 10.67 -0.79
C PHE A 352 21.04 11.96 -1.28
N THR A 353 21.56 11.98 -2.50
CA THR A 353 22.18 13.16 -3.12
C THR A 353 21.16 14.29 -3.29
N THR A 354 19.94 13.98 -3.72
CA THR A 354 18.84 14.96 -3.86
C THR A 354 18.43 15.52 -2.50
N LEU A 355 18.17 14.67 -1.50
CA LEU A 355 17.70 15.11 -0.19
C LEU A 355 18.79 15.75 0.65
N MET A 356 20.03 15.28 0.57
CA MET A 356 21.12 15.69 1.45
C MET A 356 22.22 16.47 0.75
N GLY A 357 22.10 16.77 -0.54
CA GLY A 357 23.04 17.61 -1.28
C GLY A 357 22.94 19.10 -0.94
N ASP A 358 23.71 19.92 -1.63
CA ASP A 358 23.72 21.37 -1.43
C ASP A 358 22.73 22.10 -2.35
N GLN A 359 22.17 21.42 -3.33
CA GLN A 359 21.19 21.97 -4.26
C GLN A 359 19.78 21.99 -3.65
N VAL A 360 19.16 23.17 -3.64
CA VAL A 360 17.86 23.41 -2.99
C VAL A 360 16.70 22.99 -3.89
N GLU A 361 16.76 23.33 -5.18
CA GLU A 361 15.67 23.12 -6.14
C GLU A 361 15.30 21.64 -6.34
N PRO A 362 16.24 20.72 -6.60
CA PRO A 362 15.91 19.29 -6.73
C PRO A 362 15.32 18.69 -5.45
N ARG A 363 15.76 19.19 -4.27
CA ARG A 363 15.16 18.80 -2.98
C ARG A 363 13.72 19.29 -2.89
N ARG A 364 13.46 20.54 -3.29
CA ARG A 364 12.13 21.15 -3.21
C ARG A 364 11.14 20.42 -4.11
N GLU A 365 11.51 20.18 -5.37
CA GLU A 365 10.70 19.39 -6.33
C GLU A 365 10.42 17.99 -5.80
N PHE A 366 11.43 17.29 -5.29
CA PHE A 366 11.23 15.96 -4.70
C PHE A 366 10.26 15.98 -3.51
N ILE A 367 10.33 16.99 -2.63
CA ILE A 367 9.40 17.12 -1.51
C ILE A 367 7.99 17.44 -2.02
N GLU A 368 7.83 18.36 -2.97
CA GLU A 368 6.54 18.75 -3.54
C GLU A 368 5.86 17.57 -4.26
N ASP A 369 6.59 16.80 -5.07
CA ASP A 369 6.09 15.64 -5.81
C ASP A 369 5.69 14.47 -4.89
N ASN A 370 6.39 14.31 -3.77
CA ASN A 370 6.15 13.20 -2.83
C ASN A 370 5.26 13.57 -1.65
N ALA A 371 4.98 14.86 -1.40
CA ALA A 371 4.18 15.33 -0.27
C ALA A 371 2.75 14.74 -0.26
N LEU A 372 2.14 14.56 -1.42
CA LEU A 372 0.79 13.97 -1.58
C LEU A 372 0.77 12.46 -1.31
N SER A 373 1.93 11.79 -1.36
CA SER A 373 2.04 10.35 -1.07
C SER A 373 2.16 10.05 0.43
N VAL A 374 2.43 11.08 1.25
CA VAL A 374 2.59 11.00 2.71
C VAL A 374 1.28 11.37 3.41
N ALA A 375 0.17 10.74 3.00
CA ALA A 375 -1.14 10.97 3.64
C ALA A 375 -1.36 10.16 4.94
N ASN A 376 -0.45 9.23 5.28
CA ASN A 376 -0.60 8.32 6.43
C ASN A 376 0.63 8.28 7.35
N LEU A 377 1.17 9.45 7.71
CA LEU A 377 2.03 9.60 8.89
C LEU A 377 1.26 10.50 9.88
N ASP A 378 0.62 9.85 10.85
CA ASP A 378 -0.17 10.39 11.98
C ASP A 378 -1.71 10.32 11.86
N VAL A 379 -2.26 9.14 12.22
CA VAL A 379 -3.40 8.97 13.17
C VAL A 379 -3.13 7.76 14.05
#